data_AF-A0A0F3GZA7-F1
#
_entry.id   AF-A0A0F3GZA7-F1
#
_cell.length_a   1.000
_cell.length_b   1.000
_cell.length_c   1.000
_cell.angle_alpha   90.00
_cell.angle_beta   90.00
_cell.angle_gamma   90.00
#
_symmetry.space_group_name_H-M   'P 1'
#
loop_
_entity.id
_entity.type
_entity.pdbx_description
1 polymer ?
#
loop_
_entity_poly.entity_id
_entity_poly.type
_entity_poly.pdbx_seq_one_letter_code
_entity_poly.pdbx_strand_id
1 'polypeptide(L)'
;MLGIMLGIILQKGRLCKYSVVSGMFRMQDFTFFRVGTPLLMIAMVLVYFLKDVGEVELYLPRTVILAQLIGGVMFGAGLSISGYCPAIAAGALGEGAMDALPTMTGFVVGSIIYAEVYHESLFDRLISYIDLGRVTFQDIFLVFNHWFFIMGFVLMCVMFLIGISMYDEFLKVSFNLIGKTRKLFKK
;
A
#
# COMPACT_ATOMS: atom_id res chain seq x y z
N MET A 1 -20.27 4.52 3.14
CA MET A 1 -20.52 4.18 1.72
C MET A 1 -19.22 3.90 0.96
N LEU A 2 -18.19 4.75 1.05
CA LEU A 2 -16.91 4.56 0.37
C LEU A 2 -16.23 3.20 0.66
N GLY A 3 -16.31 2.70 1.90
CA GLY A 3 -15.75 1.40 2.27
C GLY A 3 -16.39 0.21 1.55
N ILE A 4 -17.69 0.28 1.24
CA ILE A 4 -18.39 -0.78 0.49
C ILE A 4 -17.92 -0.79 -0.97
N MET A 5 -17.78 0.40 -1.58
CA MET A 5 -17.26 0.51 -2.95
C MET A 5 -15.82 0.02 -3.05
N LEU A 6 -14.96 0.38 -2.08
CA LEU A 6 -13.60 -0.12 -1.99
C LEU A 6 -13.58 -1.65 -1.84
N GLY A 7 -14.42 -2.21 -0.98
CA GLY A 7 -14.56 -3.67 -0.81
C GLY A 7 -14.92 -4.38 -2.10
N ILE A 8 -15.91 -3.89 -2.86
CA ILE A 8 -16.31 -4.46 -4.15
C ILE A 8 -15.15 -4.41 -5.16
N ILE A 9 -14.38 -3.32 -5.19
CA ILE A 9 -13.22 -3.18 -6.08
C ILE A 9 -12.11 -4.17 -5.70
N LEU A 10 -11.80 -4.30 -4.39
CA LEU A 10 -10.79 -5.22 -3.90
C LEU A 10 -11.15 -6.69 -4.17
N GLN A 11 -12.42 -7.02 -4.02
CA GLN A 11 -12.96 -8.36 -4.29
C GLN A 11 -12.87 -8.69 -5.79
N LYS A 12 -13.23 -7.75 -6.68
CA LYS A 12 -13.02 -7.91 -8.13
C LYS A 12 -11.55 -8.02 -8.51
N GLY A 13 -10.67 -7.32 -7.79
CA GLY A 13 -9.21 -7.37 -7.98
C GLY A 13 -8.54 -8.67 -7.51
N ARG A 14 -9.28 -9.58 -6.84
CA ARG A 14 -8.73 -10.81 -6.21
C ARG A 14 -7.57 -10.54 -5.24
N LEU A 15 -7.50 -9.33 -4.68
CA LEU A 15 -6.43 -8.89 -3.79
C LEU A 15 -6.56 -9.50 -2.39
N CYS A 16 -7.76 -9.98 -2.04
CA CYS A 16 -8.11 -10.56 -0.74
C CYS A 16 -7.51 -11.96 -0.48
N LYS A 17 -6.79 -12.54 -1.44
CA LYS A 17 -6.18 -13.88 -1.30
C LYS A 17 -4.75 -13.81 -0.80
N TYR A 18 -4.44 -14.60 0.23
CA TYR A 18 -3.07 -14.79 0.74
C TYR A 18 -2.04 -15.14 -0.34
N SER A 19 -2.42 -15.98 -1.30
CA SER A 19 -1.52 -16.43 -2.37
C SER A 19 -1.03 -15.29 -3.25
N VAL A 20 -1.82 -14.22 -3.39
CA VAL A 20 -1.45 -13.05 -4.21
C VAL A 20 -0.46 -12.16 -3.47
N VAL A 21 -0.63 -11.97 -2.16
CA VAL A 21 0.29 -11.16 -1.35
C VAL A 21 1.63 -11.88 -1.16
N SER A 22 1.60 -13.17 -0.83
CA SER A 22 2.82 -14.00 -0.74
C SER A 22 3.50 -14.22 -2.09
N GLY A 23 2.73 -14.27 -3.19
CA GLY A 23 3.23 -14.30 -4.56
C GLY A 23 3.98 -13.02 -4.97
N MET A 24 3.57 -11.86 -4.43
CA MET A 24 4.28 -10.59 -4.60
C MET A 24 5.68 -10.64 -3.96
N PHE A 25 5.78 -11.10 -2.71
CA PHE A 25 7.07 -11.25 -2.03
C PHE A 25 7.99 -12.29 -2.70
N ARG A 26 7.41 -13.29 -3.36
CA ARG A 26 8.13 -14.30 -4.15
C ARG A 26 8.41 -13.87 -5.59
N MET A 27 8.06 -12.64 -5.98
CA MET A 27 8.21 -12.12 -7.36
C MET A 27 7.57 -13.02 -8.43
N GLN A 28 6.49 -13.73 -8.07
CA GLN A 28 5.76 -14.63 -8.98
C GLN A 28 4.48 -13.99 -9.51
N ASP A 29 3.82 -13.15 -8.69
CA ASP A 29 2.55 -12.52 -9.02
C ASP A 29 2.64 -10.99 -8.85
N PHE A 30 2.55 -10.25 -9.97
CA PHE A 30 2.54 -8.79 -9.99
C PHE A 30 1.12 -8.18 -9.96
N THR A 31 0.10 -9.02 -9.72
CA THR A 31 -1.32 -8.62 -9.69
C THR A 31 -1.59 -7.51 -8.68
N PHE A 32 -0.91 -7.53 -7.51
CA PHE A 32 -1.07 -6.50 -6.49
C PHE A 32 -0.68 -5.11 -7.01
N PHE A 33 0.48 -4.99 -7.67
CA PHE A 33 0.92 -3.72 -8.24
C PHE A 33 0.05 -3.28 -9.42
N ARG A 34 -0.41 -4.21 -10.27
CA ARG A 34 -1.25 -3.90 -11.44
C ARG A 34 -2.59 -3.26 -11.05
N VAL A 35 -3.20 -3.69 -9.95
CA VAL A 35 -4.48 -3.11 -9.48
C VAL A 35 -4.25 -1.95 -8.50
N GLY A 36 -3.21 -2.02 -7.67
CA GLY A 36 -2.91 -0.99 -6.68
C GLY A 36 -2.45 0.34 -7.27
N THR A 37 -1.60 0.32 -8.31
CA THR A 37 -1.07 1.56 -8.94
C THR A 37 -2.13 2.44 -9.60
N PRO A 38 -3.09 1.95 -10.42
CA PRO A 38 -4.14 2.80 -10.97
C PRO A 38 -5.08 3.31 -9.87
N LEU A 39 -5.35 2.50 -8.82
CA LEU A 39 -6.16 2.93 -7.69
C LEU A 39 -5.49 4.10 -6.93
N LEU A 40 -4.17 4.02 -6.72
CA LEU A 40 -3.38 5.08 -6.12
C LEU A 40 -3.39 6.36 -6.99
N MET A 41 -3.23 6.22 -8.31
CA MET A 41 -3.28 7.36 -9.23
C MET A 41 -4.63 8.08 -9.18
N ILE A 42 -5.73 7.32 -9.28
CA ILE A 42 -7.09 7.87 -9.22
C ILE A 42 -7.32 8.53 -7.86
N ALA A 43 -6.89 7.90 -6.76
CA ALA A 43 -7.03 8.45 -5.43
C ALA A 43 -6.27 9.78 -5.27
N MET A 44 -5.03 9.87 -5.76
CA MET A 44 -4.29 11.13 -5.73
C MET A 44 -4.98 12.22 -6.53
N VAL A 45 -5.34 11.95 -7.79
CA VAL A 45 -6.02 12.94 -8.65
C VAL A 45 -7.33 13.40 -8.01
N LEU A 46 -8.12 12.48 -7.46
CA LEU A 46 -9.39 12.79 -6.80
C LEU A 46 -9.19 13.66 -5.55
N VAL A 47 -8.21 13.34 -4.69
CA VAL A 47 -7.94 14.11 -3.46
C VAL A 47 -7.49 15.54 -3.78
N TYR A 48 -6.62 15.72 -4.78
CA TYR A 48 -6.20 17.08 -5.20
C TYR A 48 -7.33 17.85 -5.89
N PHE A 49 -8.18 17.18 -6.67
CA PHE A 49 -9.36 17.83 -7.24
C PHE A 49 -10.34 18.30 -6.16
N LEU A 50 -10.55 17.50 -5.11
CA LEU A 50 -11.38 17.89 -3.96
C LEU A 50 -10.75 19.02 -3.13
N LYS A 51 -9.42 19.07 -3.05
CA LYS A 51 -8.68 20.20 -2.46
C LYS A 51 -8.94 21.49 -3.22
N ASP A 52 -8.87 21.45 -4.56
CA ASP A 52 -9.06 22.63 -5.41
C ASP A 52 -10.50 23.17 -5.38
N VAL A 53 -11.49 22.30 -5.16
CA VAL A 53 -12.92 22.65 -5.03
C VAL A 53 -13.24 23.26 -3.65
N GLY A 54 -12.34 23.16 -2.67
CA GLY A 54 -12.46 23.83 -1.37
C GLY A 54 -13.31 23.12 -0.31
N GLU A 55 -13.80 21.91 -0.61
CA GLU A 55 -14.67 21.13 0.29
C GLU A 55 -13.90 20.27 1.31
N VAL A 56 -12.56 20.20 1.21
CA VAL A 56 -11.73 19.31 2.05
C VAL A 56 -10.46 20.01 2.53
N GLU A 57 -10.35 20.20 3.85
CA GLU A 57 -9.09 20.57 4.49
C GLU A 57 -8.16 19.35 4.58
N LEU A 58 -6.98 19.45 3.96
CA LEU A 58 -5.94 18.42 4.13
C LEU A 58 -5.38 18.51 5.55
N TYR A 59 -5.84 17.60 6.42
CA TYR A 59 -5.19 17.42 7.71
C TYR A 59 -3.87 16.67 7.53
N LEU A 60 -2.76 17.42 7.45
CA LEU A 60 -1.44 16.84 7.40
C LEU A 60 -1.03 16.33 8.79
N PRO A 61 -0.81 15.03 8.95
CA PRO A 61 -0.21 14.52 10.18
C PRO A 61 1.19 15.11 10.35
N ARG A 62 1.61 15.35 11.60
CA ARG A 62 3.00 15.80 11.88
C ARG A 62 3.97 14.74 11.36
N THR A 63 4.97 15.19 10.61
CA THR A 63 6.00 14.30 10.06
C THR A 63 7.14 14.19 11.05
N VAL A 64 7.11 13.13 11.87
CA VAL A 64 8.23 12.81 12.75
C VAL A 64 9.03 11.67 12.14
N ILE A 65 10.15 12.01 11.49
CA ILE A 65 10.95 11.06 10.70
C ILE A 65 11.27 9.79 11.50
N LEU A 66 11.63 9.96 12.78
CA LEU A 66 12.03 8.84 13.63
C LEU A 66 10.84 7.90 13.91
N ALA A 67 9.66 8.44 14.21
CA ALA A 67 8.47 7.64 14.45
C ALA A 67 7.98 6.95 13.17
N GLN A 68 8.00 7.65 12.03
CA GLN A 68 7.66 7.07 10.72
C GLN A 68 8.63 5.96 10.30
N LEU A 69 9.93 6.12 10.55
CA LEU A 69 10.91 5.10 10.21
C LEU A 69 10.75 3.84 11.05
N ILE A 70 10.67 3.99 12.38
CA ILE A 70 10.51 2.87 13.31
C ILE A 70 9.17 2.17 13.05
N GLY A 71 8.08 2.94 12.93
CA GLY A 71 6.76 2.43 12.61
C GLY A 71 6.71 1.72 11.26
N GLY A 72 7.37 2.26 10.24
CA GLY A 72 7.45 1.65 8.91
C GLY A 72 8.20 0.31 8.91
N VAL A 73 9.31 0.21 9.64
CA VAL A 73 10.07 -1.04 9.79
C VAL A 73 9.26 -2.09 10.54
N MET A 74 8.64 -1.72 11.67
CA MET A 74 7.79 -2.63 12.44
C MET A 74 6.56 -3.10 11.65
N PHE A 75 5.89 -2.18 10.96
CA PHE A 75 4.74 -2.50 10.11
C PHE A 75 5.15 -3.39 8.93
N GLY A 76 6.29 -3.13 8.29
CA GLY A 76 6.84 -3.96 7.22
C GLY A 76 7.20 -5.38 7.68
N ALA A 77 7.79 -5.51 8.87
CA ALA A 77 8.05 -6.83 9.48
C ALA A 77 6.75 -7.59 9.76
N GLY A 78 5.74 -6.91 10.32
CA GLY A 78 4.43 -7.49 10.58
C GLY A 78 3.71 -7.95 9.31
N LEU A 79 3.75 -7.15 8.25
CA LEU A 79 3.20 -7.52 6.94
C LEU A 79 3.90 -8.74 6.34
N SER A 80 5.23 -8.83 6.51
CA SER A 80 6.01 -9.96 5.98
C SER A 80 5.68 -11.29 6.67
N ILE A 81 5.35 -11.25 7.96
CA ILE A 81 5.00 -12.45 8.74
C ILE A 81 3.54 -12.86 8.50
N SER A 82 2.64 -11.89 8.51
CA SER A 82 1.19 -12.15 8.42
C SER A 82 0.70 -12.35 6.98
N GLY A 83 1.41 -11.83 5.99
CA GLY A 83 1.01 -11.88 4.58
C GLY A 83 -0.30 -11.15 4.28
N TYR A 84 -0.79 -10.31 5.20
CA TYR A 84 -1.98 -9.49 5.04
C TYR A 84 -1.74 -8.09 5.61
N CYS A 85 -2.10 -7.07 4.84
CA CYS A 85 -2.16 -5.68 5.33
C CYS A 85 -3.59 -5.37 5.82
N PRO A 86 -3.83 -4.27 6.56
CA PRO A 86 -5.11 -4.05 7.24
C PRO A 86 -6.30 -4.00 6.26
N ALA A 87 -6.11 -3.42 5.07
CA ALA A 87 -7.15 -3.36 4.04
C ALA A 87 -7.45 -4.76 3.43
N ILE A 88 -6.43 -5.56 3.18
CA ILE A 88 -6.60 -6.90 2.61
C ILE A 88 -7.20 -7.85 3.65
N ALA A 89 -6.77 -7.76 4.90
CA ALA A 89 -7.32 -8.55 6.00
C ALA A 89 -8.82 -8.25 6.21
N ALA A 90 -9.23 -6.99 6.07
CA ALA A 90 -10.64 -6.59 6.15
C ALA A 90 -11.46 -7.20 5.00
N GLY A 91 -10.94 -7.16 3.79
CA GLY A 91 -11.60 -7.77 2.62
C GLY A 91 -11.65 -9.30 2.71
N ALA A 92 -10.58 -9.94 3.16
CA ALA A 92 -10.49 -11.39 3.33
C ALA A 92 -11.46 -11.90 4.41
N LEU A 93 -11.59 -11.18 5.53
CA LEU A 93 -12.63 -11.46 6.53
C LEU A 93 -14.05 -11.34 5.94
N GLY A 94 -14.28 -10.35 5.08
CA GLY A 94 -15.55 -10.20 4.36
C GLY A 94 -15.87 -11.35 3.39
N GLU A 95 -14.85 -12.03 2.86
CA GLU A 95 -14.99 -13.25 2.05
C GLU A 95 -15.18 -14.53 2.88
N GLY A 96 -15.04 -14.44 4.21
CA GLY A 96 -15.12 -15.60 5.11
C GLY A 96 -13.80 -16.39 5.23
N ALA A 97 -12.67 -15.81 4.84
CA ALA A 97 -11.36 -16.43 5.04
C ALA A 97 -10.98 -16.38 6.53
N MET A 98 -11.05 -17.53 7.19
CA MET A 98 -10.71 -17.65 8.62
C MET A 98 -9.23 -17.34 8.91
N ASP A 99 -8.36 -17.46 7.90
CA ASP A 99 -6.93 -17.14 8.01
C ASP A 99 -6.66 -15.66 8.31
N ALA A 100 -7.62 -14.76 8.03
CA ALA A 100 -7.46 -13.32 8.27
C ALA A 100 -7.83 -12.89 9.71
N LEU A 101 -8.50 -13.76 10.49
CA LEU A 101 -8.88 -13.48 11.87
C LEU A 101 -7.69 -13.18 12.80
N PRO A 102 -6.64 -14.04 12.89
CA PRO A 102 -5.52 -13.79 13.79
C PRO A 102 -4.75 -12.52 13.41
N THR A 103 -4.67 -12.19 12.12
CA THR A 103 -4.01 -10.97 11.67
C THR A 103 -4.81 -9.73 12.04
N MET A 104 -6.14 -9.77 11.92
CA MET A 104 -7.00 -8.65 12.30
C MET A 104 -7.04 -8.42 13.81
N THR A 105 -7.10 -9.47 14.62
CA THR A 105 -7.01 -9.32 16.08
C THR A 105 -5.65 -8.77 16.48
N GLY A 106 -4.57 -9.21 15.83
CA GLY A 106 -3.22 -8.67 16.01
C GLY A 106 -3.14 -7.17 15.67
N PHE A 107 -3.77 -6.73 14.58
CA PHE A 107 -3.83 -5.30 14.23
C PHE A 107 -4.60 -4.48 15.27
N VAL A 108 -5.77 -4.96 15.72
CA VAL A 108 -6.58 -4.26 16.72
C VAL A 108 -5.84 -4.16 18.05
N VAL A 109 -5.36 -5.29 18.58
CA VAL A 109 -4.61 -5.32 19.85
C VAL A 109 -3.33 -4.51 19.75
N GLY A 110 -2.57 -4.64 18.67
CA GLY A 110 -1.36 -3.86 18.43
C GLY A 110 -1.64 -2.35 18.38
N SER A 111 -2.73 -1.93 17.75
CA SER A 111 -3.12 -0.51 17.70
C SER A 111 -3.53 0.06 19.06
N ILE A 112 -4.19 -0.74 19.90
CA ILE A 112 -4.59 -0.35 21.26
C ILE A 112 -3.35 -0.21 22.15
N ILE A 113 -2.47 -1.22 22.15
CA ILE A 113 -1.22 -1.16 22.91
C ILE A 113 -0.38 0.04 22.48
N TYR A 114 -0.27 0.27 21.16
CA TYR A 114 0.44 1.44 20.66
C TYR A 114 -0.20 2.75 21.15
N ALA A 115 -1.53 2.86 21.12
CA ALA A 115 -2.24 4.05 21.59
C ALA A 115 -2.03 4.32 23.08
N GLU A 116 -2.05 3.28 23.93
CA GLU A 116 -1.80 3.42 25.37
C GLU A 116 -0.33 3.77 25.67
N VAL A 117 0.63 3.11 25.02
CA VAL A 117 2.06 3.39 25.18
C VAL A 117 2.42 4.80 24.71
N TYR A 118 1.74 5.31 23.68
CA TYR A 118 1.94 6.68 23.21
C TYR A 118 1.33 7.72 24.14
N HIS A 119 0.30 7.35 24.91
CA HIS A 119 -0.35 8.21 25.90
C HIS A 119 0.52 8.42 27.16
N GLU A 120 1.45 7.49 27.43
CA GLU A 120 2.46 7.61 28.47
C GLU A 120 3.59 8.55 28.01
N SER A 121 3.66 9.72 28.65
CA SER A 121 4.49 10.91 28.41
C SER A 121 6.02 10.74 28.14
N LEU A 122 6.55 9.53 28.09
CA LEU A 122 7.97 9.23 27.83
C LEU A 122 8.33 9.28 26.34
N PHE A 123 7.41 8.96 25.43
CA PHE A 123 7.68 8.96 23.98
C PHE A 123 7.64 10.35 23.34
N ASP A 124 6.85 11.29 23.88
CA ASP A 124 6.76 12.67 23.39
C ASP A 124 8.13 13.38 23.40
N ARG A 125 8.94 13.15 24.44
CA ARG A 125 10.27 13.79 24.58
C ARG A 125 11.34 13.19 23.67
N LEU A 126 11.24 11.89 23.35
CA LEU A 126 12.22 11.20 22.50
C LEU A 126 11.93 11.42 21.00
N ILE A 127 10.66 11.57 20.64
CA ILE A 127 10.17 11.79 19.28
C ILE A 127 10.28 13.28 18.89
N SER A 128 10.17 14.21 19.84
CA SER A 128 10.32 15.66 19.62
C SER A 128 11.72 16.12 19.16
N TYR A 129 12.76 15.28 19.24
CA TYR A 129 14.13 15.69 18.89
C TYR A 129 14.37 15.81 17.36
N ILE A 130 13.52 15.20 16.53
CA ILE A 130 13.58 15.25 15.06
C ILE A 130 12.16 15.44 14.50
N ASP A 131 11.47 16.48 14.98
CA ASP A 131 10.21 16.93 14.39
C ASP A 131 10.54 17.90 13.25
N LEU A 132 10.39 17.47 12.00
CA LEU A 132 10.54 18.37 10.87
C LEU A 132 9.34 19.32 10.74
N GLY A 133 8.28 19.13 11.53
CA GLY A 133 7.05 19.90 11.43
C GLY A 133 6.16 19.43 10.28
N ARG A 134 5.16 20.26 9.91
CA ARG A 134 4.23 20.00 8.80
C ARG A 134 4.89 20.30 7.45
N VAL A 135 5.92 19.54 7.09
CA VAL A 135 6.56 19.72 5.79
C VAL A 135 5.98 18.73 4.81
N THR A 136 5.16 19.25 3.91
CA THR A 136 4.80 18.54 2.68
C THR A 136 6.00 18.62 1.74
N PHE A 137 6.28 17.56 0.99
CA PHE A 137 7.27 17.60 -0.10
C PHE A 137 6.96 18.73 -1.12
N GLN A 138 5.71 19.18 -1.14
CA GLN A 138 5.18 20.27 -1.95
C GLN A 138 5.61 21.66 -1.45
N ASP A 139 5.81 21.84 -0.14
CA ASP A 139 6.26 23.12 0.45
C ASP A 139 7.77 23.34 0.30
N ILE A 140 8.57 22.25 0.23
CA ILE A 140 10.02 22.34 0.02
C ILE A 140 10.34 22.70 -1.45
N PHE A 141 9.49 22.32 -2.40
CA PHE A 141 9.64 22.61 -3.84
C PHE A 141 8.78 23.81 -4.31
N LEU A 142 8.75 24.87 -3.50
CA LEU A 142 7.96 26.12 -3.57
C LEU A 142 8.07 26.97 -4.88
N VAL A 143 8.16 26.37 -6.07
CA VAL A 143 8.30 27.08 -7.36
C VAL A 143 7.44 26.50 -8.51
N PHE A 144 6.96 25.25 -8.46
CA PHE A 144 6.15 24.69 -9.57
C PHE A 144 4.68 24.42 -9.21
N ASN A 145 3.80 24.84 -10.12
CA ASN A 145 2.35 24.63 -10.12
C ASN A 145 1.99 23.19 -9.69
N HIS A 146 1.09 23.04 -8.71
CA HIS A 146 0.69 21.75 -8.11
C HIS A 146 0.32 20.69 -9.15
N TRP A 147 -0.25 21.12 -10.27
CA TRP A 147 -0.59 20.27 -11.41
C TRP A 147 0.61 19.61 -12.09
N PHE A 148 1.77 20.27 -12.13
CA PHE A 148 2.98 19.73 -12.76
C PHE A 148 3.56 18.55 -11.98
N PHE A 149 3.50 18.62 -10.64
CA PHE A 149 3.92 17.52 -9.78
C PHE A 149 2.99 16.31 -9.90
N ILE A 150 1.68 16.55 -9.94
CA ILE A 150 0.68 15.51 -10.15
C ILE A 150 0.88 14.86 -11.52
N MET A 151 1.07 15.67 -12.57
CA MET A 151 1.30 15.15 -13.92
C MET A 151 2.60 14.36 -14.03
N GLY A 152 3.67 14.79 -13.38
CA GLY A 152 4.93 14.04 -13.28
C GLY A 152 4.77 12.71 -12.53
N PHE A 153 4.05 12.70 -11.41
CA PHE A 153 3.79 11.49 -10.64
C PHE A 153 2.90 10.49 -11.39
N VAL A 154 1.84 10.98 -12.04
CA VAL A 154 0.99 10.17 -12.91
C VAL A 154 1.80 9.59 -14.07
N LEU A 155 2.67 10.38 -14.71
CA LEU A 155 3.54 9.91 -15.79
C LEU A 155 4.52 8.84 -15.30
N MET A 156 5.11 9.01 -14.12
CA MET A 156 5.98 8.01 -13.49
C MET A 156 5.22 6.71 -13.18
N CYS A 157 4.00 6.82 -12.62
CA CYS A 157 3.16 5.66 -12.35
C CYS A 157 2.69 4.95 -13.63
N VAL A 158 2.40 5.68 -14.69
CA VAL A 158 2.08 5.12 -16.02
C VAL A 158 3.30 4.41 -16.61
N MET A 159 4.48 5.00 -16.55
CA MET A 159 5.73 4.35 -16.96
C MET A 159 5.99 3.08 -16.15
N PHE A 160 5.76 3.11 -14.84
CA PHE A 160 5.89 1.95 -13.96
C PHE A 160 4.88 0.85 -14.31
N LEU A 161 3.63 1.21 -14.63
CA LEU A 161 2.61 0.27 -15.10
C LEU A 161 2.97 -0.39 -16.42
N ILE A 162 3.51 0.37 -17.37
CA ILE A 162 4.02 -0.17 -18.65
C ILE A 162 5.18 -1.13 -18.38
N GLY A 163 6.10 -0.75 -17.50
CA GLY A 163 7.20 -1.61 -17.04
C GLY A 163 6.68 -2.93 -16.48
N ILE A 164 5.73 -2.89 -15.53
CA ILE A 164 5.12 -4.09 -14.95
C ILE A 164 4.38 -4.92 -16.00
N SER A 165 3.71 -4.28 -16.96
CA SER A 165 3.04 -4.99 -18.05
C SER A 165 4.04 -5.79 -18.89
N MET A 166 5.22 -5.23 -19.13
CA MET A 166 6.31 -5.89 -19.87
C MET A 166 6.94 -7.04 -19.08
N TYR A 167 7.10 -6.90 -17.76
CA TYR A 167 7.60 -7.97 -16.87
C TYR A 167 6.61 -9.13 -16.73
N ASP A 168 5.31 -8.85 -16.66
CA ASP A 168 4.25 -9.87 -16.58
C ASP A 168 4.19 -10.71 -17.86
N GLU A 169 4.37 -10.08 -19.03
CA GLU A 169 4.47 -10.79 -20.30
C GLU A 169 5.72 -11.69 -20.35
N PHE A 170 6.87 -11.17 -19.92
CA PHE A 170 8.12 -11.93 -19.83
C PHE A 170 8.01 -13.15 -18.90
N LEU A 171 7.36 -13.00 -17.74
CA LEU A 171 7.17 -14.10 -16.79
C LEU A 171 6.20 -15.16 -17.29
N LYS A 172 5.12 -14.77 -17.99
CA LYS A 172 4.23 -15.73 -18.66
C LYS A 172 4.97 -16.56 -19.70
N VAL A 173 5.85 -15.94 -20.48
CA VAL A 173 6.69 -16.64 -21.47
C VAL A 173 7.64 -17.62 -20.78
N SER A 174 8.31 -17.21 -19.70
CA SER A 174 9.23 -18.06 -18.93
C SER A 174 8.53 -19.27 -18.27
N PHE A 175 7.38 -19.07 -17.61
CA PHE A 175 6.61 -20.16 -17.01
C PHE A 175 6.06 -21.13 -18.06
N ASN A 176 5.64 -20.63 -19.22
CA ASN A 176 5.14 -21.48 -20.31
C ASN A 176 6.27 -22.31 -20.94
N LEU A 177 7.48 -21.75 -21.03
CA LEU A 177 8.68 -22.50 -21.45
C LEU A 177 9.07 -23.57 -20.43
N ILE A 178 9.11 -23.26 -19.14
CA ILE A 178 9.40 -24.24 -18.08
C ILE A 178 8.36 -25.36 -18.04
N GLY A 179 7.08 -25.05 -18.25
CA GLY A 179 6.01 -26.05 -18.35
C GLY A 179 6.17 -26.96 -19.57
N LYS A 180 6.61 -26.40 -20.72
CA LYS A 180 6.87 -27.14 -21.96
C LYS A 180 8.09 -28.05 -21.83
N THR A 181 9.17 -27.57 -21.21
CA THR A 181 10.40 -28.35 -20.95
C THR A 181 10.16 -29.47 -19.93
N ARG A 182 9.35 -29.24 -18.88
CA ARG A 182 8.97 -30.28 -17.90
C ARG A 182 8.12 -31.40 -18.51
N LYS A 183 7.33 -31.12 -19.55
CA LYS A 183 6.61 -32.16 -20.32
C LYS A 183 7.53 -32.94 -21.27
N LEU A 184 8.59 -32.31 -21.77
CA LEU A 184 9.58 -32.94 -22.65
C LEU A 184 10.54 -33.88 -21.90
N PHE A 185 10.86 -33.59 -20.63
CA PHE A 185 11.75 -34.42 -19.80
C PHE A 185 11.06 -35.60 -19.08
N LYS A 186 9.74 -35.78 -19.26
CA LYS A 186 8.95 -36.83 -18.61
C LYS A 186 8.54 -37.96 -19.57
N LYS A 187 9.25 -38.09 -20.70
CA LYS A 187 9.09 -39.12 -21.73
C LYS A 187 10.40 -39.86 -21.91
#